data_AF-A0AAQ3K3C5-F1
#
_entry.id   AF-A0AAQ3K3C5-F1
#
_cell.length_a   1.000
_cell.length_b   1.000
_cell.length_c   1.000
_cell.angle_alpha   90.00
_cell.angle_beta   90.00
_cell.angle_gamma   90.00
#
_symmetry.space_group_name_H-M   'P 1'
#
loop_
_entity.id
_entity.type
_entity.pdbx_description
1 polymer ?
#
loop_
_entity_poly.entity_id
_entity_poly.type
_entity_poly.pdbx_seq_one_letter_code
_entity_poly.pdbx_strand_id
1 'polypeptide(L)'
;MVSLKFHSAEFRAMTARSLFELVHSRLLPVLEDAATSGDDAPIDLQDVLLRLTFDNVCMIAFGIDPGCLHPGLPESPSPRPSRMPRRPPSSASSRPPLSGEPCAGTSTSAARGGSGGRCSG
;
A
#
# COMPACT_ATOMS: atom_id res chain seq x y z
N MET A 1 -24.46 -0.29 31.79
CA MET A 1 -23.92 0.86 32.55
C MET A 1 -22.40 0.94 32.36
N VAL A 2 -21.96 1.12 31.12
CA VAL A 2 -20.52 1.16 30.75
C VAL A 2 -20.29 2.30 29.75
N SER A 3 -21.21 2.51 28.81
CA SER A 3 -21.13 3.58 27.79
C SER A 3 -21.11 5.02 28.34
N LEU A 4 -21.72 5.31 29.50
CA LEU A 4 -21.72 6.68 30.04
C LEU A 4 -20.37 7.10 30.65
N LYS A 5 -19.52 6.13 31.03
CA LYS A 5 -18.18 6.40 31.60
C LYS A 5 -17.15 6.77 30.53
N PHE A 6 -17.33 6.29 29.30
CA PHE A 6 -16.41 6.54 28.17
C PHE A 6 -16.69 7.84 27.41
N HIS A 7 -17.75 8.57 27.75
CA HIS A 7 -18.06 9.87 27.15
C HIS A 7 -17.95 11.04 28.13
N SER A 8 -17.47 10.77 29.35
CA SER A 8 -17.30 11.82 30.35
C SER A 8 -16.17 12.79 29.95
N ALA A 9 -16.22 14.01 30.50
CA ALA A 9 -15.18 15.00 30.26
C ALA A 9 -13.81 14.51 30.76
N GLU A 10 -13.79 13.79 31.87
CA GLU A 10 -12.59 13.20 32.46
C GLU A 10 -11.97 12.14 31.55
N PHE A 11 -12.79 11.24 30.98
CA PHE A 11 -12.30 10.25 30.03
C PHE A 11 -11.72 10.92 28.79
N ARG A 12 -12.42 11.91 28.21
CA ARG A 12 -11.93 12.67 27.05
C ARG A 12 -10.62 13.40 27.36
N ALA A 13 -10.49 13.98 28.55
CA ALA A 13 -9.26 14.65 28.99
C ALA A 13 -8.10 13.65 29.16
N MET A 14 -8.37 12.47 29.74
CA MET A 14 -7.40 11.39 29.85
C MET A 14 -6.94 10.92 28.45
N THR A 15 -7.88 10.67 27.54
CA THR A 15 -7.58 10.30 26.15
C THR A 15 -6.73 11.35 25.46
N ALA A 16 -7.10 12.64 25.58
CA ALA A 16 -6.35 13.73 24.98
C ALA A 16 -4.92 13.83 25.56
N ARG A 17 -4.75 13.63 26.87
CA ARG A 17 -3.43 13.60 27.51
C ARG A 17 -2.57 12.45 27.01
N SER A 18 -3.13 11.24 26.95
CA SER A 18 -2.42 10.06 26.43
C SER A 18 -2.03 10.26 24.96
N LEU A 19 -2.91 10.81 24.13
CA LEU A 19 -2.60 11.13 22.74
C LEU A 19 -1.49 12.18 22.62
N PHE A 20 -1.52 13.23 23.45
CA PHE A 20 -0.48 14.25 23.45
C PHE A 20 0.90 13.64 23.75
N GLU A 21 0.98 12.77 24.76
CA GLU A 21 2.22 12.07 25.11
C GLU A 21 2.71 11.16 23.97
N LEU A 22 1.83 10.37 23.35
CA LEU A 22 2.18 9.49 22.23
C LEU A 22 2.63 10.28 20.98
N VAL A 23 1.96 11.40 20.67
CA VAL A 23 2.33 12.24 19.53
C VAL A 23 3.72 12.83 19.72
N HIS A 24 3.98 13.41 20.89
CA HIS A 24 5.27 14.05 21.16
C HIS A 24 6.42 13.05 21.31
N SER A 25 6.18 11.90 21.93
CA SER A 25 7.23 10.91 22.18
C SER A 25 7.50 9.97 21.00
N ARG A 26 6.56 9.84 20.06
CA ARG A 26 6.68 8.86 18.97
C ARG A 26 6.38 9.42 17.59
N LEU A 27 5.22 10.04 17.40
CA LEU A 27 4.81 10.49 16.07
C LEU A 27 5.76 11.56 15.53
N LEU A 28 6.11 12.54 16.37
CA LEU A 28 7.05 13.61 15.97
C LEU A 28 8.43 13.03 15.58
N PRO A 29 9.10 12.19 16.40
CA PRO A 29 10.33 11.54 15.99
C PRO A 29 10.23 10.76 14.68
N VAL A 30 9.15 10.01 14.45
CA VAL A 30 8.97 9.25 13.20
C VAL A 30 8.87 10.17 11.97
N LEU A 31 8.14 11.29 12.11
CA LEU A 31 8.02 12.27 11.03
C LEU A 31 9.31 13.06 10.82
N GLU A 32 10.04 13.38 11.88
CA GLU A 32 11.34 14.04 11.82
C GLU A 32 12.41 13.13 11.18
N ASP A 33 12.48 11.87 11.57
CA ASP A 33 13.38 10.87 10.97
C ASP A 33 13.09 10.72 9.48
N ALA A 34 11.82 10.57 9.11
CA ALA A 34 11.45 10.44 7.71
C ALA A 34 11.69 11.72 6.89
N ALA A 35 11.68 12.90 7.52
CA ALA A 35 12.03 14.16 6.87
C ALA A 35 13.54 14.36 6.73
N THR A 36 14.35 13.76 7.62
CA THR A 36 15.80 13.97 7.71
C THR A 36 16.63 12.87 7.08
N SER A 37 16.09 11.65 6.95
CA SER A 37 16.79 10.48 6.39
C SER A 37 17.17 10.64 4.92
N GLY A 38 16.58 11.61 4.20
CA GLY A 38 16.87 11.86 2.79
C GLY A 38 16.35 10.76 1.85
N ASP A 39 15.66 9.77 2.40
CA ASP A 39 14.90 8.79 1.64
C ASP A 39 13.59 9.44 1.19
N ASP A 40 13.35 9.57 -0.11
CA ASP A 40 12.06 9.97 -0.70
C ASP A 40 10.97 8.87 -0.50
N ALA A 41 11.10 8.06 0.55
CA ALA A 41 10.18 6.99 0.89
C ALA A 41 8.85 7.62 1.37
N PRO A 42 7.73 7.35 0.68
CA PRO A 42 6.45 7.88 1.10
C PRO A 42 6.04 7.29 2.45
N ILE A 43 5.64 8.15 3.39
CA ILE A 43 5.03 7.73 4.66
C ILE A 43 3.56 7.43 4.42
N ASP A 44 3.12 6.22 4.74
CA ASP A 44 1.70 5.91 4.79
C ASP A 44 1.09 6.43 6.11
N LEU A 45 0.53 7.64 6.04
CA LEU A 45 -0.15 8.25 7.17
C LEU A 45 -1.32 7.42 7.69
N GLN A 46 -1.96 6.59 6.86
CA GLN A 46 -3.05 5.73 7.33
C GLN A 46 -2.51 4.68 8.29
N ASP A 47 -1.40 4.03 7.93
CA ASP A 47 -0.75 3.02 8.77
C ASP A 47 -0.17 3.62 10.06
N VAL A 48 0.50 4.78 9.96
CA VAL A 48 1.06 5.49 11.11
C VAL A 48 -0.03 5.91 12.10
N LEU A 49 -1.12 6.53 11.62
CA LEU A 49 -2.21 6.94 12.49
C LEU A 49 -2.99 5.75 13.07
N LEU A 50 -3.08 4.63 12.33
CA LEU A 50 -3.68 3.40 12.81
C LEU A 50 -2.87 2.83 13.98
N ARG A 51 -1.54 2.75 13.84
CA ARG A 51 -0.62 2.30 14.90
C ARG A 51 -0.67 3.21 16.13
N LEU A 52 -0.71 4.53 15.93
CA LEU A 52 -0.89 5.50 17.01
C LEU A 52 -2.22 5.30 17.76
N THR A 53 -3.31 5.10 17.01
CA THR A 53 -4.64 4.88 17.59
C THR A 53 -4.70 3.57 18.37
N PHE A 54 -4.05 2.52 17.86
CA PHE A 54 -3.93 1.24 18.55
C PHE A 54 -3.17 1.40 19.87
N ASP A 55 -1.98 2.03 19.85
CA ASP A 55 -1.20 2.32 21.06
C ASP A 55 -2.03 3.09 22.09
N ASN A 56 -2.78 4.11 21.65
CA ASN A 56 -3.63 4.91 22.52
C ASN A 56 -4.77 4.09 23.15
N VAL A 57 -5.46 3.26 22.36
CA VAL A 57 -6.52 2.39 22.88
C VAL A 57 -5.94 1.36 23.86
N CYS A 58 -4.80 0.74 23.55
CA CYS A 58 -4.16 -0.20 24.46
C CYS A 58 -3.74 0.45 25.77
N MET A 59 -3.21 1.67 25.71
CA MET A 59 -2.83 2.44 26.88
C MET A 59 -4.05 2.77 27.76
N ILE A 60 -5.16 3.20 27.14
CA ILE A 60 -6.38 3.57 27.88
C ILE A 60 -7.13 2.34 28.42
N ALA A 61 -7.21 1.26 27.64
CA ALA A 61 -8.00 0.08 27.98
C ALA A 61 -7.27 -0.90 28.90
N PHE A 62 -5.95 -1.03 28.74
CA PHE A 62 -5.15 -2.04 29.44
C PHE A 62 -4.04 -1.44 30.31
N GLY A 63 -3.77 -0.13 30.22
CA GLY A 63 -2.65 0.49 30.91
C GLY A 63 -1.29 0.06 30.38
N ILE A 64 -1.25 -0.51 29.17
CA ILE A 64 -0.05 -1.07 28.55
C ILE A 64 0.24 -0.29 27.27
N ASP A 65 1.51 0.05 27.07
CA ASP A 65 2.00 0.69 25.86
C ASP A 65 2.72 -0.34 24.97
N PRO A 66 2.14 -0.75 23.83
CA PRO A 66 2.68 -1.82 23.01
C PRO A 66 3.80 -1.38 22.05
N GLY A 67 4.09 -0.09 21.90
CA GLY A 67 5.26 0.31 21.10
C GLY A 67 5.08 0.28 19.58
N CYS A 68 3.86 0.19 19.04
CA CYS A 68 3.66 -0.21 17.65
C CYS A 68 4.09 0.83 16.60
N LEU A 69 4.38 2.07 17.03
CA LEU A 69 4.90 3.14 16.17
C LEU A 69 6.43 3.08 15.93
N HIS A 70 7.17 2.15 16.56
CA HIS A 70 8.62 2.10 16.39
C HIS A 70 9.01 1.60 14.98
N PRO A 71 9.91 2.31 14.26
CA PRO A 71 10.42 1.85 12.97
C PRO A 71 11.22 0.56 13.21
N GLY A 72 10.70 -0.57 12.73
CA GLY A 72 11.32 -1.89 12.90
C GLY A 72 10.36 -3.05 13.16
N LEU A 73 9.07 -2.78 13.45
CA LEU A 73 8.09 -3.85 13.51
C LEU A 73 7.65 -4.26 12.10
N PRO A 74 7.58 -5.58 11.79
CA PRO A 74 7.07 -6.06 10.52
C PRO A 74 5.66 -5.50 10.28
N GLU A 75 5.39 -5.12 9.03
CA GLU A 75 4.07 -4.73 8.53
C GLU A 75 3.04 -5.72 9.10
N SER A 76 2.13 -5.24 9.96
CA SER A 76 1.00 -6.08 10.36
C SER A 76 0.26 -6.45 9.07
N PRO A 77 -0.09 -7.71 8.83
CA PRO A 77 -0.69 -8.14 7.57
C PRO A 77 -2.11 -7.59 7.51
N SER A 78 -2.26 -6.31 7.16
CA SER A 78 -3.52 -5.81 6.67
C SER A 78 -3.76 -6.52 5.34
N PRO A 79 -4.92 -7.17 5.15
CA PRO A 79 -5.22 -7.78 3.87
C PRO A 79 -5.40 -6.63 2.88
N ARG A 80 -4.34 -6.29 2.15
CA ARG A 80 -4.45 -5.41 0.98
C ARG A 80 -5.52 -6.02 0.10
N PRO A 81 -6.66 -5.34 -0.18
CA PRO A 81 -7.55 -5.82 -1.20
C PRO A 81 -6.74 -5.79 -2.50
N SER A 82 -6.40 -6.98 -3.00
CA SER A 82 -5.77 -7.16 -4.29
C SER A 82 -6.64 -6.41 -5.29
N ARG A 83 -6.10 -5.32 -5.83
CA ARG A 83 -6.77 -4.44 -6.79
C ARG A 83 -7.20 -5.33 -7.96
N MET A 84 -8.48 -5.72 -7.99
CA MET A 84 -9.04 -6.52 -9.07
C MET A 84 -8.69 -5.82 -10.39
N PRO A 85 -8.13 -6.52 -11.38
CA PRO A 85 -7.94 -5.96 -12.71
C PRO A 85 -9.30 -5.48 -13.19
N ARG A 86 -9.42 -4.17 -13.48
CA ARG A 86 -10.63 -3.62 -14.09
C ARG A 86 -10.87 -4.41 -15.38
N ARG A 87 -12.00 -5.13 -15.42
CA ARG A 87 -12.45 -5.82 -16.62
C ARG A 87 -12.48 -4.81 -17.77
N PRO A 88 -11.77 -5.02 -18.88
CA PRO A 88 -11.74 -4.07 -19.97
C PRO A 88 -13.16 -3.90 -20.54
N PRO A 89 -13.53 -2.69 -20.99
CA PRO A 89 -14.83 -2.48 -21.63
C PRO A 89 -14.91 -3.37 -22.87
N SER A 90 -16.00 -4.14 -22.97
CA SER A 90 -16.33 -4.94 -24.14
C SER A 90 -16.28 -4.05 -25.37
N SER A 91 -15.31 -4.32 -26.24
CA SER A 91 -15.09 -3.63 -27.51
C SER A 91 -16.38 -3.58 -28.33
N ALA A 92 -16.61 -2.42 -28.91
CA ALA A 92 -17.71 -2.08 -29.80
C ALA A 92 -18.08 -3.22 -30.77
N SER A 93 -19.38 -3.45 -30.88
CA SER A 93 -19.99 -4.17 -31.99
C SER A 93 -19.78 -3.35 -33.26
N SER A 94 -18.67 -3.56 -33.94
CA SER A 94 -18.50 -3.15 -35.33
C SER A 94 -18.98 -4.30 -36.22
N ARG A 95 -20.22 -4.16 -36.70
CA ARG A 95 -20.75 -4.94 -37.82
C ARG A 95 -19.77 -4.87 -39.01
N PRO A 96 -19.53 -5.98 -39.75
CA PRO A 96 -18.75 -5.91 -40.98
C PRO A 96 -19.65 -5.47 -42.15
N PRO A 97 -19.17 -4.61 -43.07
CA PRO A 97 -19.69 -4.62 -44.43
C PRO A 97 -18.86 -5.58 -45.30
N LEU A 98 -19.60 -6.37 -46.07
CA LEU A 98 -19.15 -7.31 -47.08
C LEU A 98 -18.56 -6.61 -48.32
N SER A 99 -17.70 -7.36 -49.02
CA SER A 99 -17.45 -7.36 -50.48
C SER A 99 -16.27 -6.56 -51.04
N GLY A 100 -15.35 -7.27 -51.72
CA GLY A 100 -14.51 -6.71 -52.79
C GLY A 100 -13.07 -7.25 -52.90
N GLU A 101 -12.91 -8.45 -53.47
CA GLU A 101 -11.68 -9.02 -54.09
C GLU A 101 -11.06 -8.10 -55.19
N PRO A 102 -9.90 -8.41 -55.84
CA PRO A 102 -8.73 -9.27 -55.49
C PRO A 102 -7.33 -8.70 -55.93
N CYS A 103 -6.30 -9.55 -55.73
CA CYS A 103 -5.08 -9.75 -56.56
C CYS A 103 -3.84 -8.82 -56.42
N ALA A 104 -2.73 -9.41 -55.96
CA ALA A 104 -1.49 -9.70 -56.73
C ALA A 104 -0.31 -9.91 -55.77
N GLY A 105 0.30 -11.12 -55.71
CA GLY A 105 1.65 -11.43 -56.23
C GLY A 105 2.79 -10.93 -55.31
N THR A 106 3.95 -11.54 -55.08
CA THR A 106 4.67 -12.72 -55.58
C THR A 106 5.90 -12.90 -54.66
N SER A 107 6.38 -14.15 -54.53
CA SER A 107 7.73 -14.63 -54.15
C SER A 107 8.22 -14.40 -52.70
N THR A 108 8.49 -15.44 -51.88
CA THR A 108 9.52 -16.51 -51.93
C THR A 108 10.83 -16.13 -51.22
N SER A 109 11.31 -17.07 -50.38
CA SER A 109 12.69 -17.29 -49.85
C SER A 109 12.75 -17.20 -48.32
N ALA A 110 12.68 -18.29 -47.56
CA ALA A 110 13.74 -19.30 -47.34
C ALA A 110 15.02 -18.74 -46.68
N ALA A 111 15.23 -19.08 -45.40
CA ALA A 111 16.56 -19.31 -44.83
C ALA A 111 16.45 -20.24 -43.62
N ARG A 112 17.07 -21.41 -43.76
CA ARG A 112 17.28 -22.46 -42.75
C ARG A 112 18.63 -22.23 -42.06
N GLY A 113 18.75 -22.74 -40.83
CA GLY A 113 20.02 -23.17 -40.20
C GLY A 113 20.83 -22.04 -39.56
N GLY A 114 21.49 -22.19 -38.43
CA GLY A 114 21.85 -23.40 -37.68
C GLY A 114 23.29 -23.26 -37.17
N SER A 115 23.54 -23.75 -35.96
CA SER A 115 24.84 -24.18 -35.42
C SER A 115 25.90 -23.14 -35.02
N GLY A 116 26.20 -23.12 -33.72
CA GLY A 116 27.51 -23.55 -33.23
C GLY A 116 28.56 -22.45 -32.99
N GLY A 117 29.16 -22.47 -31.79
CA GLY A 117 30.37 -21.69 -31.52
C GLY A 117 30.67 -21.53 -30.02
N ARG A 118 31.13 -22.61 -29.37
CA ARG A 118 31.91 -22.50 -28.13
C ARG A 118 33.31 -22.02 -28.52
N CYS A 119 33.83 -21.01 -27.85
CA CYS A 119 35.27 -20.79 -27.70
C CYS A 119 35.55 -20.39 -26.25
N SER A 120 36.48 -21.13 -25.67
CA SER A 120 36.98 -21.03 -24.31
C SER A 120 37.82 -19.77 -24.10
N GLY A 121 37.84 -19.29 -22.85
CA GLY A 121 38.90 -18.49 -22.25
C GLY A 121 39.16 -19.04 -20.86
#